data_AF-A0A0Q5QQE5-F1
#
_entry.id   AF-A0A0Q5QQE5-F1
#
_cell.length_a   1.000
_cell.length_b   1.000
_cell.length_c   1.000
_cell.angle_alpha   90.00
_cell.angle_beta   90.00
_cell.angle_gamma   90.00
#
_symmetry.space_group_name_H-M   'P 1'
#
loop_
_entity.id
_entity.type
_entity.pdbx_description
1 polymer ?
#
loop_
_entity_poly.entity_id
_entity_poly.type
_entity_poly.pdbx_seq_one_letter_code
_entity_poly.pdbx_strand_id
1 'polypeptide(L)'
;MPRPRILFPAVTAGVFAGLCLTVVAPAGADVPPAGTPQAPGASTQVVVPPGPPVPVAPSEFGYVATHDLTVRAASIDLAGFVASIPVPAQYRAANLALADRFDATVAEALTSKGGCVQVVVNPRATDGNLFNYGFFPVAGEFCD
;
A
#
# COMPACT_ATOMS: atom_id res chain seq x y z
N MET A 1 -36.35 -8.30 -43.04
CA MET A 1 -36.60 -6.91 -43.47
C MET A 1 -35.27 -6.17 -43.56
N PRO A 2 -35.00 -5.41 -44.65
CA PRO A 2 -33.72 -4.72 -44.84
C PRO A 2 -33.73 -3.25 -44.38
N ARG A 3 -32.60 -2.82 -43.78
CA ARG A 3 -31.91 -1.48 -43.84
C ARG A 3 -32.75 -0.17 -43.80
N PRO A 4 -32.28 0.85 -43.06
CA PRO A 4 -31.14 1.64 -43.58
C PRO A 4 -30.02 1.97 -42.57
N ARG A 5 -28.82 2.18 -43.12
CA ARG A 5 -27.72 2.94 -42.50
C ARG A 5 -27.93 4.41 -42.85
N ILE A 6 -27.68 5.32 -41.91
CA ILE A 6 -27.63 6.76 -42.18
C ILE A 6 -26.17 7.21 -42.07
N LEU A 7 -25.71 7.90 -43.12
CA LEU A 7 -24.34 8.39 -43.33
C LEU A 7 -24.46 9.79 -43.94
N PHE A 8 -24.05 10.84 -43.22
CA PHE A 8 -23.90 12.24 -43.70
C PHE A 8 -23.15 13.05 -42.61
N PRO A 9 -22.53 14.21 -42.94
CA PRO A 9 -21.34 14.34 -43.80
C PRO A 9 -20.20 15.16 -43.14
N ALA A 10 -19.04 15.23 -43.81
CA ALA A 10 -17.92 16.10 -43.40
C ALA A 10 -17.99 17.48 -44.10
N VAL A 11 -18.13 18.57 -43.34
CA VAL A 11 -18.20 19.99 -43.75
C VAL A 11 -17.81 20.84 -42.52
N THR A 12 -16.87 21.80 -42.48
CA THR A 12 -15.94 22.40 -43.48
C THR A 12 -14.60 22.76 -42.79
N ALA A 13 -13.57 23.15 -43.54
CA ALA A 13 -12.43 23.94 -43.02
C ALA A 13 -12.72 25.45 -43.11
N GLY A 14 -12.17 26.26 -42.19
CA GLY A 14 -12.27 27.72 -42.23
C GLY A 14 -11.09 28.40 -41.52
N VAL A 15 -10.30 29.15 -42.27
CA VAL A 15 -9.14 29.93 -41.80
C VAL A 15 -9.34 31.39 -42.16
N PHE A 16 -9.57 32.23 -41.17
CA PHE A 16 -9.46 33.70 -41.17
C PHE A 16 -9.46 34.11 -39.69
N ALA A 17 -8.78 35.12 -39.18
CA ALA A 17 -7.67 35.99 -39.56
C ALA A 17 -7.45 36.88 -38.31
N GLY A 18 -6.26 37.46 -38.12
CA GLY A 18 -5.89 38.05 -36.82
C GLY A 18 -6.69 39.29 -36.41
N LEU A 19 -6.96 39.41 -35.11
CA LEU A 19 -7.28 40.69 -34.46
C LEU A 19 -6.48 40.78 -33.14
N CYS A 20 -5.55 41.71 -33.07
CA CYS A 20 -4.77 41.95 -31.85
C CYS A 20 -5.65 42.66 -30.81
N LEU A 21 -5.99 41.98 -29.71
CA LEU A 21 -6.45 42.64 -28.49
C LEU A 21 -5.56 42.30 -27.30
N THR A 22 -5.04 43.37 -26.71
CA THR A 22 -4.59 43.58 -25.32
C THR A 22 -4.68 42.39 -24.36
N VAL A 23 -3.52 42.00 -23.82
CA VAL A 23 -3.41 41.15 -22.63
C VAL A 23 -4.06 41.84 -21.42
N VAL A 24 -5.09 41.22 -20.87
CA VAL A 24 -5.55 41.44 -19.48
C VAL A 24 -5.68 40.05 -18.87
N ALA A 25 -4.82 39.72 -17.91
CA ALA A 25 -4.82 38.41 -17.27
C ALA A 25 -5.92 38.30 -16.20
N PRO A 26 -6.87 37.35 -16.31
CA PRO A 26 -7.66 36.94 -15.17
C PRO A 26 -6.81 36.03 -14.29
N ALA A 27 -6.54 36.44 -13.05
CA ALA A 27 -6.08 35.52 -12.02
C ALA A 27 -7.21 34.51 -11.76
N GLY A 28 -7.01 33.26 -12.16
CA GLY A 28 -8.08 32.26 -12.22
C GLY A 28 -7.57 30.83 -12.08
N ALA A 29 -7.49 30.39 -10.82
CA ALA A 29 -7.44 29.00 -10.36
C ALA A 29 -6.78 27.95 -11.28
N ASP A 30 -5.52 27.62 -10.99
CA ASP A 30 -4.92 26.35 -11.39
C ASP A 30 -5.77 25.18 -10.85
N VAL A 31 -6.55 24.55 -11.73
CA VAL A 31 -7.07 23.21 -11.49
C VAL A 31 -5.93 22.24 -11.85
N PRO A 32 -5.32 21.53 -10.88
CA PRO A 32 -4.27 20.58 -11.20
C PRO A 32 -4.83 19.47 -12.10
N PRO A 33 -4.06 18.99 -13.09
CA PRO A 33 -4.52 17.93 -13.98
C PRO A 33 -4.85 16.67 -13.16
N ALA A 34 -5.98 16.03 -13.48
CA ALA A 34 -6.43 14.82 -12.81
C ALA A 34 -5.30 13.76 -12.85
N GLY A 35 -4.85 13.35 -11.68
CA GLY A 35 -3.71 12.45 -11.54
C GLY A 35 -3.95 11.14 -12.29
N THR A 36 -2.99 10.79 -13.15
CA THR A 36 -2.86 9.42 -13.67
C THR A 36 -2.88 8.43 -12.51
N PRO A 37 -3.58 7.28 -12.62
CA PRO A 37 -3.53 6.24 -11.59
C PRO A 37 -2.07 5.84 -11.34
N GLN A 38 -1.56 6.20 -10.17
CA GLN A 38 -0.20 5.86 -9.78
C GLN A 38 -0.15 4.36 -9.59
N ALA A 39 0.54 3.66 -10.49
CA ALA A 39 0.82 2.23 -10.33
C ALA A 39 1.41 2.02 -8.92
N PRO A 40 1.06 0.92 -8.21
CA PRO A 40 1.60 0.65 -6.88
C PRO A 40 3.12 0.74 -6.94
N GLY A 41 3.67 1.79 -6.34
CA GLY A 41 5.11 1.96 -6.30
C GLY A 41 5.69 0.75 -5.59
N ALA A 42 6.66 0.09 -6.21
CA ALA A 42 7.41 -0.95 -5.53
C ALA A 42 7.97 -0.32 -4.25
N SER A 43 7.39 -0.68 -3.11
CA SER A 43 7.87 -0.18 -1.83
C SER A 43 9.29 -0.70 -1.68
N THR A 44 10.26 0.21 -1.71
CA THR A 44 11.64 -0.12 -1.40
C THR A 44 11.62 -0.59 0.06
N GLN A 45 11.53 -1.91 0.27
CA GLN A 45 11.49 -2.48 1.61
C GLN A 45 12.78 -2.09 2.31
N VAL A 46 12.68 -1.10 3.21
CA VAL A 46 13.77 -0.70 4.07
C VAL A 46 13.98 -1.88 5.01
N VAL A 47 15.09 -2.59 4.84
CA VAL A 47 15.48 -3.67 5.74
C VAL A 47 15.70 -3.06 7.12
N VAL A 48 14.86 -3.43 8.07
CA VAL A 48 14.96 -2.97 9.46
C VAL A 48 15.75 -4.02 10.24
N PRO A 49 16.94 -3.71 10.77
CA PRO A 49 17.66 -4.66 11.62
C PRO A 49 16.88 -4.88 12.93
N PRO A 50 16.91 -6.09 13.52
CA PRO A 50 16.28 -6.34 14.81
C PRO A 50 16.77 -5.39 15.89
N GLY A 51 15.85 -4.84 16.69
CA GLY A 51 16.18 -3.89 17.76
C GLY A 51 15.22 -3.99 18.95
N PRO A 52 15.15 -2.96 19.80
CA PRO A 52 14.13 -2.86 20.85
C PRO A 52 12.71 -2.84 20.27
N PRO A 53 11.70 -3.34 20.99
CA PRO A 53 10.29 -3.16 20.62
C PRO A 53 9.96 -1.67 20.41
N VAL A 54 9.16 -1.37 19.38
CA VAL A 54 8.67 -0.01 19.14
C VAL A 54 7.62 0.37 20.20
N PRO A 55 7.59 1.65 20.63
CA PRO A 55 6.54 2.15 21.50
C PRO A 55 5.15 2.01 20.84
N VAL A 56 4.14 1.71 21.67
CA VAL A 56 2.74 1.54 21.23
C VAL A 56 1.92 2.71 21.76
N ALA A 57 1.16 3.38 20.89
CA ALA A 57 0.35 4.51 21.35
C ALA A 57 -0.86 4.05 22.20
N PRO A 58 -1.42 4.89 23.09
CA PRO A 58 -2.56 4.51 23.95
C PRO A 58 -3.85 4.10 23.20
N SER A 59 -3.93 4.38 21.89
CA SER A 59 -5.05 3.99 21.02
C SER A 59 -4.78 2.75 20.15
N GLU A 60 -3.63 2.10 20.35
CA GLU A 60 -3.16 0.96 19.56
C GLU A 60 -3.00 -0.29 20.43
N PHE A 61 -2.98 -1.46 19.80
CA PHE A 61 -2.76 -2.73 20.48
C PHE A 61 -1.40 -3.30 20.06
N GLY A 62 -0.54 -3.60 21.03
CA GLY A 62 0.79 -4.16 20.79
C GLY A 62 0.89 -5.59 21.31
N TYR A 63 1.51 -6.46 20.51
CA TYR A 63 1.79 -7.86 20.85
C TYR A 63 3.23 -8.18 20.48
N VAL A 64 3.97 -8.83 21.36
CA VAL A 64 5.30 -9.39 21.08
C VAL A 64 5.15 -10.91 21.06
N ALA A 65 5.56 -11.54 19.96
CA ALA A 65 5.61 -13.00 19.87
C ALA A 65 6.83 -13.54 20.64
N THR A 66 6.78 -14.78 21.11
CA THR A 66 7.99 -15.47 21.59
C THR A 66 8.90 -15.85 20.41
N HIS A 67 10.16 -16.20 20.69
CA HIS A 67 11.07 -16.70 19.66
C HIS A 67 10.49 -17.94 18.95
N ASP A 68 9.98 -18.91 19.70
CA ASP A 68 9.40 -20.16 19.18
C ASP A 68 8.22 -19.92 18.23
N LEU A 69 7.37 -18.91 18.50
CA LEU A 69 6.28 -18.53 17.61
C LEU A 69 6.80 -17.91 16.31
N THR A 70 7.90 -17.16 16.36
CA THR A 70 8.54 -16.55 15.19
C THR A 70 9.21 -17.62 14.32
N VAL A 71 9.96 -18.55 14.92
CA VAL A 71 10.51 -19.74 14.23
C VAL A 71 9.41 -20.59 13.61
N ARG A 72 8.29 -20.77 14.32
CA ARG A 72 7.15 -21.53 13.81
C ARG A 72 6.41 -20.82 12.67
N ALA A 73 6.31 -19.50 12.69
CA ALA A 73 5.74 -18.72 11.58
C ALA A 73 6.54 -18.92 10.28
N ALA A 74 7.88 -18.91 10.38
CA ALA A 74 8.75 -19.21 9.24
C ALA A 74 8.61 -20.68 8.76
N SER A 75 8.60 -21.64 9.68
CA SER A 75 8.62 -23.08 9.29
C SER A 75 7.32 -23.59 8.68
N ILE A 76 6.20 -22.88 8.85
CA ILE A 76 4.90 -23.23 8.24
C ILE A 76 4.53 -22.35 7.04
N ASP A 77 5.42 -21.45 6.59
CA ASP A 77 5.11 -20.42 5.58
C ASP A 77 3.82 -19.64 5.92
N LEU A 78 3.79 -19.04 7.12
CA LEU A 78 2.60 -18.31 7.58
C LEU A 78 2.29 -17.10 6.68
N ALA A 79 3.29 -16.50 6.05
CA ALA A 79 3.10 -15.43 5.07
C ALA A 79 2.41 -15.94 3.80
N GLY A 80 2.87 -17.06 3.21
CA GLY A 80 2.21 -17.72 2.09
C GLY A 80 0.78 -18.16 2.43
N PHE A 81 0.54 -18.62 3.65
CA PHE A 81 -0.83 -18.87 4.14
C PHE A 81 -1.69 -17.58 4.13
N VAL A 82 -1.20 -16.47 4.69
CA VAL A 82 -1.92 -15.18 4.66
C VAL A 82 -2.18 -14.72 3.22
N ALA A 83 -1.19 -14.81 2.35
CA ALA A 83 -1.32 -14.48 0.93
C ALA A 83 -2.39 -15.32 0.19
N SER A 84 -2.63 -16.56 0.66
CA SER A 84 -3.63 -17.48 0.09
C SER A 84 -5.07 -17.24 0.54
N ILE A 85 -5.31 -16.42 1.57
CA ILE A 85 -6.64 -16.18 2.12
C ILE A 85 -7.55 -15.55 1.05
N PRO A 86 -8.75 -16.12 0.78
CA PRO A 86 -9.71 -15.52 -0.13
C PRO A 86 -10.20 -14.16 0.37
N VAL A 87 -9.73 -13.08 -0.24
CA VAL A 87 -10.16 -11.70 0.03
C VAL A 87 -10.90 -11.09 -1.17
N PRO A 88 -11.84 -10.16 -0.95
CA PRO A 88 -12.44 -9.39 -2.03
C PRO A 88 -11.39 -8.70 -2.91
N ALA A 89 -11.65 -8.58 -4.21
CA ALA A 89 -10.67 -8.14 -5.20
C ALA A 89 -10.01 -6.79 -4.86
N GLN A 90 -10.78 -5.85 -4.30
CA GLN A 90 -10.30 -4.53 -3.87
C GLN A 90 -9.27 -4.57 -2.72
N TYR A 91 -9.22 -5.65 -1.93
CA TYR A 91 -8.26 -5.80 -0.82
C TYR A 91 -7.07 -6.72 -1.16
N ARG A 92 -7.07 -7.37 -2.34
CA ARG A 92 -6.05 -8.36 -2.70
C ARG A 92 -4.63 -7.80 -2.67
N ALA A 93 -4.43 -6.57 -3.17
CA ALA A 93 -3.12 -5.93 -3.15
C ALA A 93 -2.63 -5.64 -1.72
N ALA A 94 -3.52 -5.21 -0.83
CA ALA A 94 -3.21 -4.97 0.57
C ALA A 94 -2.88 -6.28 1.33
N ASN A 95 -3.62 -7.36 1.04
CA ASN A 95 -3.35 -8.68 1.65
C ASN A 95 -1.98 -9.26 1.23
N LEU A 96 -1.60 -9.11 -0.04
CA LEU A 96 -0.27 -9.50 -0.52
C LEU A 96 0.84 -8.66 0.12
N ALA A 97 0.68 -7.33 0.14
CA ALA A 97 1.65 -6.44 0.79
C ALA A 97 1.80 -6.70 2.31
N LEU A 98 0.71 -7.09 2.99
CA LEU A 98 0.72 -7.51 4.39
C LEU A 98 1.54 -8.80 4.57
N ALA A 99 1.32 -9.81 3.72
CA ALA A 99 2.06 -11.06 3.73
C ALA A 99 3.55 -10.84 3.45
N ASP A 100 3.89 -10.09 2.39
CA ASP A 100 5.27 -9.77 2.01
C ASP A 100 6.01 -9.01 3.12
N ARG A 101 5.35 -8.08 3.82
CA ARG A 101 5.97 -7.35 4.95
C ARG A 101 6.11 -8.24 6.19
N PHE A 102 5.15 -9.14 6.44
CA PHE A 102 5.24 -10.09 7.54
C PHE A 102 6.40 -11.08 7.32
N ASP A 103 6.53 -11.65 6.12
CA ASP A 103 7.63 -12.56 5.75
C ASP A 103 9.00 -11.90 5.95
N ALA A 104 9.18 -10.71 5.35
CA ALA A 104 10.40 -9.93 5.50
C ALA A 104 10.73 -9.65 6.97
N THR A 105 9.72 -9.32 7.80
CA THR A 105 9.92 -9.05 9.23
C THR A 105 10.28 -10.31 10.04
N VAL A 106 9.69 -11.47 9.71
CA VAL A 106 10.06 -12.75 10.33
C VAL A 106 11.49 -13.13 9.96
N ALA A 107 11.87 -12.97 8.69
CA ALA A 107 13.24 -13.19 8.22
C ALA A 107 14.24 -12.23 8.88
N GLU A 108 13.91 -10.94 8.97
CA GLU A 108 14.68 -9.91 9.69
C GLU A 108 14.90 -10.33 11.15
N ALA A 109 13.82 -10.64 11.89
CA ALA A 109 13.88 -11.03 13.31
C ALA A 109 14.80 -12.22 13.56
N LEU A 110 14.71 -13.26 12.71
CA LEU A 110 15.50 -14.49 12.83
C LEU A 110 16.99 -14.31 12.49
N THR A 111 17.43 -13.14 12.01
CA THR A 111 18.86 -12.80 11.96
C THR A 111 19.47 -12.56 13.35
N SER A 112 18.64 -12.24 14.35
CA SER A 112 19.03 -12.13 15.76
C SER A 112 18.80 -13.47 16.48
N LYS A 113 19.78 -13.94 17.25
CA LYS A 113 19.62 -15.16 18.05
C LYS A 113 18.57 -14.93 19.14
N GLY A 114 17.48 -15.70 19.10
CA GLY A 114 16.33 -15.50 19.99
C GLY A 114 15.36 -14.41 19.51
N GLY A 115 15.60 -13.79 18.35
CA GLY A 115 14.78 -12.69 17.85
C GLY A 115 13.33 -13.09 17.57
N CYS A 116 12.43 -12.12 17.72
CA CYS A 116 11.00 -12.31 17.63
C CYS A 116 10.31 -11.16 16.87
N VAL A 117 9.02 -11.29 16.59
CA VAL A 117 8.23 -10.25 15.90
C VAL A 117 7.29 -9.53 16.86
N GLN A 118 7.32 -8.20 16.83
CA GLN A 118 6.26 -7.36 17.39
C GLN A 118 5.24 -7.00 16.32
N VAL A 119 3.97 -7.10 16.69
CA VAL A 119 2.82 -6.63 15.91
C VAL A 119 2.20 -5.43 16.63
N VAL A 120 1.97 -4.33 15.90
CA VAL A 120 1.17 -3.19 16.37
C VAL A 120 -0.06 -3.06 15.48
N VAL A 121 -1.23 -2.99 16.10
CA VAL A 121 -2.52 -2.89 15.43
C VAL A 121 -3.16 -1.54 15.76
N ASN A 122 -3.33 -0.70 14.74
CA ASN A 122 -4.05 0.56 14.86
C ASN A 122 -5.50 0.39 14.34
N PRO A 123 -6.53 0.52 15.21
CA PRO A 123 -7.93 0.32 14.86
C PRO A 123 -8.59 1.55 14.21
N ARG A 124 -7.83 2.63 13.96
CA ARG A 124 -8.32 3.88 13.36
C ARG A 124 -7.66 4.11 12.00
N ALA A 125 -7.72 3.10 11.13
CA ALA A 125 -7.21 3.20 9.77
C ALA A 125 -7.95 4.32 9.01
N THR A 126 -7.19 5.30 8.50
CA THR A 126 -7.70 6.44 7.73
C THR A 126 -7.90 6.13 6.25
N ASP A 127 -7.45 4.96 5.80
CA ASP A 127 -7.08 4.72 4.40
C ASP A 127 -8.01 3.69 3.71
N GLY A 128 -9.17 3.43 4.29
CA GLY A 128 -10.15 2.45 3.78
C GLY A 128 -9.92 0.99 4.23
N ASN A 129 -8.87 0.73 5.00
CA ASN A 129 -8.69 -0.52 5.74
C ASN A 129 -9.56 -0.55 6.99
N LEU A 130 -9.83 -1.75 7.55
CA LEU A 130 -10.45 -1.89 8.88
C LEU A 130 -9.44 -1.69 10.02
N PHE A 131 -8.19 -2.07 9.79
CA PHE A 131 -7.07 -1.95 10.73
C PHE A 131 -5.79 -1.68 9.93
N ASN A 132 -4.87 -0.90 10.49
CA ASN A 132 -3.51 -0.78 9.98
C ASN A 132 -2.58 -1.62 10.87
N TYR A 133 -1.72 -2.44 10.25
CA TYR A 133 -0.81 -3.36 10.93
C TYR A 133 0.65 -2.95 10.71
N GLY A 134 1.41 -2.82 11.79
CA GLY A 134 2.87 -2.69 11.77
C GLY A 134 3.53 -3.97 12.23
N PHE A 135 4.54 -4.43 11.50
CA PHE A 135 5.40 -5.57 11.86
C PHE A 135 6.83 -5.09 12.05
N PHE A 136 7.42 -5.41 13.20
CA PHE A 136 8.74 -4.95 13.60
C PHE A 136 9.61 -6.13 14.09
N PRO A 137 10.86 -6.26 13.59
CA PRO A 137 11.77 -7.29 14.07
C PRO A 137 12.40 -6.86 15.39
N VAL A 138 12.31 -7.73 16.39
CA VAL A 138 12.80 -7.50 17.74
C VAL A 138 14.03 -8.37 18.00
N ALA A 139 15.09 -7.78 18.53
CA ALA A 139 16.32 -8.49 18.88
C ALA A 139 16.07 -9.43 20.09
N GLY A 140 16.72 -10.60 20.09
CA GLY A 140 16.42 -11.67 21.05
C GLY A 140 16.66 -11.33 22.53
N GLU A 141 17.41 -10.27 22.82
CA GLU A 141 17.58 -9.73 24.17
C GLU A 141 16.32 -9.05 24.76
N PHE A 142 15.29 -8.83 23.92
CA PHE A 142 13.98 -8.30 24.32
C PHE A 142 12.83 -9.30 24.11
N CYS A 143 13.15 -10.58 23.85
CA CYS A 143 12.19 -11.65 23.55
C CYS A 143 12.25 -12.73 24.63
N ASP A 144 11.07 -13.25 25.02
CA ASP A 144 10.90 -14.43 25.87
C ASP A 144 10.89 -15.75 25.05
#